data_AF-A0AAC9RVW5-F1
#
_entry.id   AF-A0AAC9RVW5-F1
#
_cell.length_a   1.000
_cell.length_b   1.000
_cell.length_c   1.000
_cell.angle_alpha   90.00
_cell.angle_beta   90.00
_cell.angle_gamma   90.00
#
_symmetry.space_group_name_H-M   'P 1'
#
loop_
_entity.id
_entity.type
_entity.pdbx_description
1 polymer ?
#
loop_
_entity_poly.entity_id
_entity_poly.type
_entity_poly.pdbx_seq_one_letter_code
_entity_poly.pdbx_strand_id
1 'polypeptide(L)'
;MKRTQDIIEQMTALETTLDQLAQQRKIGQGTSIQLLDQYYDLFILYFNTINEVDNFRKIQLQQLKIVPINFEERLSYIEERKHHYMGYQQMKTLKSELRKMYAAYRARHGLF
;
A
#
# COMPACT_ATOMS: atom_id res chain seq x y z
N MET A 1 11.88 -12.71 -3.47
CA MET A 1 11.93 -12.41 -2.02
C MET A 1 12.50 -11.02 -1.71
N LYS A 2 13.70 -10.65 -2.23
CA LYS A 2 14.27 -9.29 -2.06
C LYS A 2 13.28 -8.19 -2.48
N ARG A 3 12.70 -8.31 -3.69
CA ARG A 3 11.79 -7.31 -4.27
C ARG A 3 10.62 -6.87 -3.38
N THR A 4 9.92 -7.78 -2.69
CA THR A 4 8.79 -7.41 -1.80
C THR A 4 9.27 -6.72 -0.53
N GLN A 5 10.42 -7.15 0.00
CA GLN A 5 11.03 -6.56 1.19
C GLN A 5 11.54 -5.14 0.88
N ASP A 6 12.21 -4.97 -0.26
CA ASP A 6 12.73 -3.67 -0.73
C ASP A 6 11.60 -2.64 -0.88
N ILE A 7 10.43 -3.05 -1.40
CA ILE A 7 9.25 -2.18 -1.52
C ILE A 7 8.76 -1.76 -0.12
N ILE A 8 8.63 -2.70 0.82
CA ILE A 8 8.15 -2.42 2.18
C ILE A 8 9.12 -1.50 2.94
N GLU A 9 10.42 -1.67 2.75
CA GLU A 9 11.44 -0.80 3.34
C GLU A 9 11.32 0.64 2.82
N GLN A 10 11.18 0.81 1.50
CA GLN A 10 10.93 2.14 0.90
C GLN A 10 9.65 2.78 1.43
N MET A 11 8.54 2.02 1.49
CA MET A 11 7.30 2.51 2.09
C MET A 11 7.48 2.93 3.56
N THR A 12 8.28 2.19 4.33
CA THR A 12 8.53 2.49 5.75
C THR A 12 9.40 3.73 5.94
N ALA A 13 10.36 3.97 5.03
CA ALA A 13 11.13 5.21 5.00
C ALA A 13 10.24 6.43 4.69
N LEU A 14 9.34 6.30 3.70
CA LEU A 14 8.35 7.33 3.40
C LEU A 14 7.40 7.59 4.59
N GLU A 15 6.91 6.54 5.25
CA GLU A 15 6.07 6.65 6.46
C GLU A 15 6.75 7.48 7.54
N THR A 16 8.04 7.30 7.76
CA THR A 16 8.78 8.06 8.77
C THR A 16 8.71 9.56 8.50
N THR A 17 8.88 9.97 7.24
CA THR A 17 8.80 11.38 6.82
C THR A 17 7.37 11.90 6.83
N LEU A 18 6.43 11.12 6.31
CA LEU A 18 5.01 11.47 6.26
C LEU A 18 4.39 11.55 7.66
N ASP A 19 4.83 10.73 8.61
CA ASP A 19 4.38 10.78 10.00
C ASP A 19 4.85 12.07 10.70
N GLN A 20 6.08 12.53 10.43
CA GLN A 20 6.55 13.84 10.91
C GLN A 20 5.71 14.98 10.33
N LEU A 21 5.41 14.93 9.03
CA LEU A 21 4.55 15.92 8.38
C LEU A 21 3.11 15.87 8.91
N ALA A 22 2.59 14.69 9.22
CA ALA A 22 1.28 14.52 9.83
C ALA A 22 1.21 15.13 11.23
N GLN A 23 2.23 14.93 12.07
CA GLN A 23 2.33 15.56 13.39
C GLN A 23 2.32 17.10 13.28
N GLN A 24 2.92 17.64 12.22
CA GLN A 24 2.94 19.08 11.93
C GLN A 24 1.68 19.57 11.18
N ARG A 25 0.69 18.71 10.93
CA ARG A 25 -0.52 19.00 10.12
C ARG A 25 -0.20 19.51 8.69
N LYS A 26 0.90 19.03 8.11
CA LYS A 26 1.40 19.40 6.77
C LYS A 26 1.09 18.36 5.69
N ILE A 27 0.28 17.33 5.98
CA ILE A 27 -0.20 16.41 4.94
C ILE A 27 -1.09 17.16 3.94
N GLY A 28 -0.88 16.91 2.66
CA GLY A 28 -1.60 17.59 1.57
C GLY A 28 -1.03 18.95 1.21
N GLN A 29 0.16 19.29 1.73
CA GLN A 29 0.83 20.56 1.50
C GLN A 29 2.28 20.34 1.05
N GLY A 30 2.73 21.16 0.09
CA GLY A 30 4.11 21.21 -0.35
C GLY A 30 4.67 19.82 -0.72
N THR A 31 5.80 19.47 -0.10
CA THR A 31 6.52 18.21 -0.37
C THR A 31 5.74 16.95 0.02
N SER A 32 4.75 17.05 0.92
CA SER A 32 3.96 15.88 1.33
C SER A 32 3.15 15.28 0.17
N ILE A 33 2.71 16.09 -0.80
CA ILE A 33 1.94 15.63 -1.96
C ILE A 33 2.77 14.63 -2.77
N GLN A 34 4.00 15.00 -3.10
CA GLN A 34 4.92 14.15 -3.87
C GLN A 34 5.27 12.87 -3.11
N LEU A 35 5.48 12.95 -1.79
CA LEU A 35 5.74 11.78 -0.95
C LEU A 35 4.54 10.84 -0.88
N LEU A 36 3.31 11.38 -0.87
CA LEU A 36 2.08 10.59 -0.87
C LEU A 36 1.85 9.90 -2.21
N ASP A 37 2.15 10.56 -3.33
CA ASP A 37 2.10 9.93 -4.66
C ASP A 37 3.11 8.78 -4.75
N GLN A 38 4.36 8.99 -4.31
CA GLN A 38 5.37 7.92 -4.24
C GLN A 38 4.92 6.75 -3.34
N TYR A 39 4.33 7.05 -2.20
CA TYR A 39 3.82 6.03 -1.28
C TYR A 39 2.69 5.21 -1.91
N TYR A 40 1.77 5.89 -2.62
CA TYR A 40 0.68 5.26 -3.34
C TYR A 40 1.21 4.38 -4.49
N ASP A 41 2.20 4.83 -5.26
CA ASP A 41 2.79 4.03 -6.34
C ASP A 41 3.46 2.76 -5.79
N LEU A 42 4.18 2.87 -4.66
CA LEU A 42 4.74 1.70 -3.97
C LEU A 42 3.67 0.77 -3.42
N PHE A 43 2.55 1.31 -2.93
CA PHE A 43 1.41 0.51 -2.48
C PHE A 43 0.83 -0.32 -3.63
N ILE A 44 0.60 0.29 -4.80
CA ILE A 44 0.10 -0.41 -5.99
C ILE A 44 1.12 -1.44 -6.48
N LEU A 45 2.39 -1.08 -6.53
CA LEU A 45 3.48 -1.99 -6.90
C LEU A 45 3.53 -3.19 -5.94
N TYR A 46 3.40 -2.97 -4.65
CA TYR A 46 3.38 -4.03 -3.64
C TYR A 46 2.19 -4.96 -3.88
N PHE A 47 0.99 -4.41 -4.04
CA PHE A 47 -0.24 -5.19 -4.26
C PHE A 47 -0.15 -6.06 -5.52
N ASN A 48 0.37 -5.51 -6.61
CA ASN A 48 0.66 -6.25 -7.85
C ASN A 48 1.67 -7.38 -7.60
N THR A 49 2.78 -7.06 -6.92
CA THR A 49 3.89 -8.00 -6.69
C THR A 49 3.45 -9.20 -5.86
N ILE A 50 2.69 -9.00 -4.77
CA ILE A 50 2.25 -10.11 -3.92
C ILE A 50 1.16 -10.97 -4.57
N ASN A 51 0.45 -10.42 -5.55
CA ASN A 51 -0.55 -11.14 -6.34
C ASN A 51 0.03 -11.72 -7.64
N GLU A 52 1.31 -11.51 -7.94
CA GLU A 52 1.99 -11.99 -9.14
C GLU A 52 1.32 -11.54 -10.45
N VAL A 53 0.86 -10.29 -10.49
CA VAL A 53 0.24 -9.68 -11.66
C VAL A 53 0.98 -8.39 -12.04
N ASP A 54 1.04 -8.07 -13.32
CA ASP A 54 1.64 -6.81 -13.78
C ASP A 54 0.75 -5.61 -13.45
N ASN A 55 -0.56 -5.77 -13.60
CA ASN A 55 -1.54 -4.73 -13.32
C ASN A 55 -2.87 -5.34 -12.87
N PHE A 56 -3.12 -5.31 -11.56
CA PHE A 56 -4.35 -5.82 -10.96
C PHE A 56 -5.62 -5.17 -11.54
N ARG A 57 -5.56 -3.93 -12.07
CA ARG A 57 -6.72 -3.26 -12.65
C ARG A 57 -7.22 -3.90 -13.95
N LYS A 58 -6.42 -4.79 -14.55
CA LYS A 58 -6.81 -5.58 -15.74
C LYS A 58 -7.29 -6.98 -15.40
N ILE A 59 -7.36 -7.31 -14.11
CA ILE A 59 -7.66 -8.64 -13.60
C ILE A 59 -8.91 -8.53 -12.73
N GLN A 60 -9.80 -9.51 -12.79
CA GLN A 60 -10.94 -9.57 -11.88
C GLN A 60 -10.44 -9.85 -10.46
N LEU A 61 -10.91 -9.13 -9.44
CA LEU A 61 -10.40 -9.29 -8.07
C LEU A 61 -10.51 -10.71 -7.53
N GLN A 62 -11.52 -11.48 -7.95
CA GLN A 62 -11.70 -12.88 -7.54
C GLN A 62 -10.57 -13.80 -8.03
N GLN A 63 -9.78 -13.36 -9.00
CA GLN A 63 -8.62 -14.10 -9.53
C GLN A 63 -7.33 -13.79 -8.75
N LEU A 64 -7.33 -12.76 -7.90
CA LEU A 64 -6.18 -12.38 -7.10
C LEU A 64 -6.08 -13.25 -5.84
N LYS A 65 -4.85 -13.63 -5.47
CA LYS A 65 -4.57 -14.54 -4.35
C LYS A 65 -4.78 -13.87 -2.99
N ILE A 66 -4.53 -12.57 -2.91
CA ILE A 66 -4.48 -11.79 -1.67
C ILE A 66 -5.22 -10.47 -1.90
N VAL A 67 -6.44 -10.40 -1.35
CA VAL A 67 -7.30 -9.21 -1.44
C VAL A 67 -7.93 -8.94 -0.08
N PRO A 68 -7.73 -7.75 0.52
CA PRO A 68 -8.40 -7.34 1.74
C PRO A 68 -9.93 -7.25 1.57
N ILE A 69 -10.66 -7.30 2.67
CA ILE A 69 -12.11 -7.06 2.66
C ILE A 69 -12.38 -5.62 2.20
N ASN A 70 -13.41 -5.46 1.36
CA ASN A 70 -13.86 -4.18 0.78
C ASN A 70 -12.73 -3.41 0.09
N PHE A 71 -11.87 -4.14 -0.64
CA PHE A 71 -10.69 -3.54 -1.26
C PHE A 71 -11.04 -2.46 -2.29
N GLU A 72 -12.08 -2.67 -3.11
CA GLU A 72 -12.48 -1.69 -4.12
C GLU A 72 -12.93 -0.37 -3.50
N GLU A 73 -13.80 -0.42 -2.49
CA GLU A 73 -14.29 0.78 -1.80
C GLU A 73 -13.15 1.51 -1.10
N ARG A 74 -12.24 0.77 -0.47
CA ARG A 74 -11.07 1.35 0.22
C ARG A 74 -10.08 1.96 -0.77
N LEU A 75 -9.82 1.29 -1.90
CA LEU A 75 -8.96 1.82 -2.94
C LEU A 75 -9.56 3.09 -3.56
N SER A 76 -10.85 3.07 -3.87
CA SER A 76 -11.57 4.26 -4.38
C SER A 76 -11.47 5.43 -3.39
N TYR A 77 -11.72 5.19 -2.10
CA TYR A 77 -11.56 6.20 -1.06
C TYR A 77 -10.13 6.76 -1.00
N ILE A 78 -9.12 5.89 -1.12
CA ILE A 78 -7.72 6.30 -1.16
C ILE A 78 -7.44 7.15 -2.40
N GLU A 79 -7.88 6.74 -3.58
CA GLU A 79 -7.64 7.48 -4.82
C GLU A 79 -8.24 8.88 -4.78
N GLU A 80 -9.46 9.01 -4.23
CA GLU A 80 -10.12 10.30 -3.99
C GLU A 80 -9.38 11.17 -2.97
N ARG A 81 -8.68 10.56 -2.01
CA ARG A 81 -8.15 11.27 -0.82
C ARG A 81 -6.67 11.06 -0.54
N LYS A 82 -5.88 10.58 -1.50
CA LYS A 82 -4.47 10.20 -1.27
C LYS A 82 -3.59 11.33 -0.75
N HIS A 83 -3.96 12.58 -1.02
CA HIS A 83 -3.27 13.77 -0.51
C HIS A 83 -3.82 14.28 0.84
N HIS A 84 -4.83 13.64 1.41
CA HIS A 84 -5.38 13.96 2.73
C HIS A 84 -4.84 13.01 3.80
N TYR A 85 -4.83 13.48 5.05
CA TYR A 85 -4.38 12.68 6.20
C TYR A 85 -5.12 11.34 6.30
N MET A 86 -6.44 11.33 6.09
CA MET A 86 -7.22 10.10 6.17
C MET A 86 -6.92 9.13 5.03
N GLY A 87 -6.64 9.62 3.81
CA GLY A 87 -6.19 8.77 2.71
C GLY A 87 -4.85 8.13 3.04
N TYR A 88 -3.90 8.91 3.58
CA TYR A 88 -2.62 8.40 4.08
C TYR A 88 -2.80 7.31 5.14
N GLN A 89 -3.65 7.51 6.14
CA GLN A 89 -3.93 6.50 7.17
C GLN A 89 -4.54 5.21 6.59
N GLN A 90 -5.44 5.33 5.61
CA GLN A 90 -6.01 4.16 4.92
C GLN A 90 -4.93 3.37 4.16
N MET A 91 -4.00 4.05 3.47
CA MET A 91 -2.91 3.38 2.78
C MET A 91 -1.98 2.64 3.77
N LYS A 92 -1.61 3.25 4.92
CA LYS A 92 -0.83 2.57 5.98
C LYS A 92 -1.52 1.33 6.51
N THR A 93 -2.84 1.44 6.73
CA THR A 93 -3.66 0.35 7.26
C THR A 93 -3.68 -0.82 6.27
N LEU A 94 -3.96 -0.55 5.00
CA LEU A 94 -3.93 -1.57 3.94
C LEU A 94 -2.54 -2.19 3.77
N LYS A 95 -1.45 -1.41 3.79
CA LYS A 95 -0.08 -1.96 3.77
C LYS A 95 0.12 -3.00 4.88
N SER A 96 -0.27 -2.67 6.11
CA SER A 96 -0.12 -3.57 7.27
C SER A 96 -0.95 -4.85 7.12
N GLU A 97 -2.19 -4.74 6.64
CA GLU A 97 -3.05 -5.88 6.35
C GLU A 97 -2.45 -6.77 5.26
N LEU A 98 -2.09 -6.20 4.11
CA LEU A 98 -1.52 -6.93 2.99
C LEU A 98 -0.23 -7.66 3.39
N ARG A 99 0.63 -7.04 4.20
CA ARG A 99 1.84 -7.69 4.71
C ARG A 99 1.53 -8.93 5.54
N LYS A 100 0.53 -8.86 6.42
CA LYS A 100 0.08 -10.01 7.24
C LYS A 100 -0.53 -11.09 6.37
N MET A 101 -1.38 -10.72 5.41
CA MET A 101 -2.02 -11.65 4.50
C MET A 101 -1.00 -12.37 3.61
N TYR A 102 0.00 -11.65 3.10
CA TYR A 102 1.10 -12.23 2.32
C TYR A 102 1.95 -13.19 3.15
N ALA A 103 2.32 -12.82 4.38
CA ALA A 103 3.04 -13.71 5.28
C ALA A 103 2.25 -15.00 5.58
N ALA A 104 0.95 -14.88 5.85
CA ALA A 104 0.07 -16.01 6.09
C ALA A 104 -0.08 -16.90 4.84
N TYR A 105 -0.21 -16.29 3.65
CA TYR A 105 -0.24 -17.01 2.38
C TYR A 105 1.05 -17.83 2.19
N ARG A 106 2.21 -17.20 2.34
CA ARG A 106 3.51 -17.88 2.21
C ARG A 106 3.66 -19.06 3.16
N ALA A 107 3.30 -18.87 4.44
CA ALA A 107 3.38 -19.93 5.44
C ALA A 107 2.49 -21.13 5.09
N ARG A 108 1.26 -20.89 4.59
CA ARG A 108 0.35 -21.97 4.15
C ARG A 108 0.86 -22.74 2.94
N HIS A 109 1.64 -22.09 2.08
CA HIS A 109 2.14 -22.68 0.84
C HIS A 109 3.63 -23.10 0.90
N GLY A 110 4.26 -23.07 2.08
CA GLY A 110 5.66 -23.48 2.26
C GLY A 110 6.68 -22.61 1.52
N LEU A 111 6.31 -21.37 1.18
CA LEU A 111 7.17 -20.43 0.47
C LEU A 111 8.02 -19.67 1.51
N PHE A 112 9.20 -20.16 1.86
CA PHE A 112 10.11 -19.49 2.81
C PHE A 112 11.19 -18.67 2.11
#